data_AF-A0A9D8QC00-F1
#
_entry.id   AF-A0A9D8QC00-F1
#
_cell.length_a   1.000
_cell.length_b   1.000
_cell.length_c   1.000
_cell.angle_alpha   90.00
_cell.angle_beta   90.00
_cell.angle_gamma   90.00
#
_symmetry.space_group_name_H-M   'P 1'
#
loop_
_entity.id
_entity.type
_entity.pdbx_description
1 polymer ?
#
loop_
_entity_poly.entity_id
_entity_poly.type
_entity_poly.pdbx_seq_one_letter_code
_entity_poly.pdbx_strand_id
1 'polypeptide(L)'
;MDIGYLVYPRHTPLDLIGPCEVLGRLPDARTHLVWTRPGPVQADRGVEISATTSFADAPRLDVVVVPGGPGQAALMKHAVLLDYLRDCAQTAVWMASVCTGALLLAQAGLLRGRRATTHWLARDTLRTFGVDVGDDRYVFDDKFATAAGVSAGLDLALELARRIGGEQVAQAIQLQIEYDPQPPLRAGSPRTAPGELVESLRQRARAYG
;
A
#
# COMPACT_ATOMS: atom_id res chain seq x y z
N MET A 1 -7.11 1.92 -18.33
CA MET A 1 -6.21 2.50 -17.31
C MET A 1 -5.28 1.40 -16.81
N ASP A 2 -3.97 1.60 -16.81
CA ASP A 2 -2.99 0.62 -16.35
C ASP A 2 -2.67 0.81 -14.87
N ILE A 3 -2.85 -0.25 -14.08
CA ILE A 3 -2.65 -0.24 -12.63
C ILE A 3 -1.58 -1.26 -12.28
N GLY A 4 -0.46 -0.80 -11.74
CA GLY A 4 0.64 -1.66 -11.31
C GLY A 4 0.66 -1.85 -9.80
N TYR A 5 0.81 -3.10 -9.38
CA TYR A 5 0.96 -3.48 -7.98
C TYR A 5 2.33 -4.11 -7.80
N LEU A 6 3.15 -3.56 -6.91
CA LEU A 6 4.44 -4.16 -6.62
C LEU A 6 4.25 -5.48 -5.87
N VAL A 7 4.83 -6.56 -6.37
CA VAL A 7 4.89 -7.85 -5.67
C VAL A 7 6.33 -8.12 -5.29
N TYR A 8 6.65 -8.32 -4.01
CA TYR A 8 8.03 -8.57 -3.60
C TYR A 8 8.17 -9.64 -2.51
N PRO A 9 9.34 -10.29 -2.35
CA PRO A 9 9.52 -11.32 -1.34
C PRO A 9 9.14 -10.84 0.06
N ARG A 10 8.26 -11.57 0.74
CA ARG A 10 7.73 -11.25 2.07
C ARG A 10 6.92 -9.94 2.12
N HIS A 11 6.27 -9.53 1.03
CA HIS A 11 5.17 -8.57 1.13
C HIS A 11 4.00 -9.18 1.91
N THR A 12 3.16 -8.35 2.51
CA THR A 12 1.90 -8.81 3.12
C THR A 12 0.84 -8.94 2.02
N PRO A 13 0.25 -10.12 1.75
CA PRO A 13 -0.66 -10.32 0.62
C PRO A 13 -1.84 -9.35 0.59
N LEU A 14 -2.47 -9.11 1.76
CA LEU A 14 -3.68 -8.29 1.83
C LEU A 14 -3.43 -6.82 1.47
N ASP A 15 -2.22 -6.31 1.72
CA ASP A 15 -1.82 -4.95 1.33
C ASP A 15 -1.84 -4.75 -0.19
N LEU A 16 -1.68 -5.84 -0.96
CA LEU A 16 -1.75 -5.86 -2.41
C LEU A 16 -3.13 -6.26 -2.90
N ILE A 17 -3.65 -7.38 -2.39
CA ILE A 17 -4.89 -8.00 -2.88
C ILE A 17 -6.10 -7.13 -2.57
N GLY A 18 -6.13 -6.45 -1.42
CA GLY A 18 -7.23 -5.53 -1.09
C GLY A 18 -7.41 -4.42 -2.13
N PRO A 19 -6.38 -3.62 -2.42
CA PRO A 19 -6.43 -2.66 -3.52
C PRO A 19 -6.68 -3.29 -4.89
N CYS A 20 -6.09 -4.45 -5.18
CA CYS A 20 -6.28 -5.14 -6.45
C CYS A 20 -7.73 -5.54 -6.70
N GLU A 21 -8.43 -6.04 -5.69
CA GLU A 21 -9.85 -6.42 -5.77
C GLU A 21 -10.75 -5.23 -6.10
N VAL A 22 -10.47 -4.06 -5.52
CA VAL A 22 -11.27 -2.85 -5.72
C VAL A 22 -10.92 -2.16 -7.04
N LEU A 23 -9.65 -1.82 -7.24
CA LEU A 23 -9.21 -1.02 -8.38
C LEU A 23 -9.26 -1.82 -9.70
N GLY A 24 -9.12 -3.14 -9.65
CA GLY A 24 -9.29 -4.02 -10.81
C GLY A 24 -10.71 -4.05 -11.37
N ARG A 25 -11.71 -3.57 -10.61
CA ARG A 25 -13.12 -3.47 -11.03
C ARG A 25 -13.48 -2.11 -11.64
N LEU A 26 -12.55 -1.16 -11.70
CA LEU A 26 -12.76 0.08 -12.44
C LEU A 26 -12.95 -0.23 -13.92
N PRO A 27 -13.83 0.52 -14.63
CA PRO A 27 -13.98 0.37 -16.07
C PRO A 27 -12.65 0.46 -16.81
N ASP A 28 -12.40 -0.48 -17.72
CA ASP A 28 -11.19 -0.56 -18.54
C ASP A 28 -9.85 -0.65 -17.76
N ALA A 29 -9.90 -1.10 -16.50
CA ALA A 29 -8.70 -1.34 -15.70
C ALA A 29 -7.89 -2.54 -16.21
N ARG A 30 -6.58 -2.37 -16.31
CA ARG A 30 -5.61 -3.43 -16.63
C ARG A 30 -4.65 -3.58 -15.46
N THR A 31 -4.65 -4.75 -14.83
CA THR A 31 -3.84 -5.06 -13.64
C THR A 31 -2.49 -5.63 -14.07
N HIS A 32 -1.42 -5.06 -13.51
CA HIS A 32 -0.05 -5.53 -13.69
C HIS A 32 0.57 -5.84 -12.33
N LEU A 33 1.04 -7.07 -12.13
CA LEU A 33 1.79 -7.47 -10.95
C LEU A 33 3.28 -7.31 -11.27
N VAL A 34 3.91 -6.29 -10.72
CA VAL A 34 5.23 -5.84 -11.18
C VAL A 34 6.30 -6.24 -10.18
N TRP A 35 7.37 -6.88 -10.67
CA TRP A 35 8.57 -7.14 -9.88
C TRP A 35 9.85 -7.02 -10.72
N THR A 36 10.99 -7.45 -10.20
CA THR A 36 12.27 -7.46 -10.94
C THR A 36 12.22 -8.38 -12.16
N ARG A 37 11.39 -9.42 -12.13
CA ARG A 37 11.14 -10.37 -13.23
C ARG A 37 9.75 -11.00 -13.09
N PRO A 38 9.12 -11.47 -14.18
CA PRO A 38 7.90 -12.26 -14.10
C PRO A 38 8.12 -13.60 -13.37
N GLY A 39 7.04 -14.14 -12.80
CA GLY A 39 7.04 -15.43 -12.12
C GLY A 39 6.77 -15.35 -10.62
N PRO A 40 6.90 -16.48 -9.90
CA PRO A 40 6.44 -16.61 -8.53
C PRO A 40 7.22 -15.76 -7.53
N VAL A 41 6.50 -15.10 -6.62
CA VAL A 41 7.05 -14.33 -5.51
C VAL A 41 6.36 -14.75 -4.21
N GLN A 42 7.16 -15.21 -3.25
CA GLN A 42 6.70 -15.70 -1.96
C GLN A 42 6.39 -14.55 -1.00
N ALA A 43 5.15 -14.49 -0.50
CA ALA A 43 4.69 -13.51 0.47
C ALA A 43 4.93 -13.94 1.93
N ASP A 44 4.59 -13.10 2.92
CA ASP A 44 4.93 -13.31 4.33
C ASP A 44 4.16 -14.44 5.06
N ARG A 45 3.09 -14.97 4.44
CA ARG A 45 2.18 -15.99 5.00
C ARG A 45 2.11 -17.26 4.15
N GLY A 46 3.16 -17.58 3.40
CA GLY A 46 3.22 -18.80 2.57
C GLY A 46 2.31 -18.76 1.34
N VAL A 47 1.74 -17.60 1.02
CA VAL A 47 1.03 -17.35 -0.24
C VAL A 47 2.05 -17.00 -1.31
N GLU A 48 1.92 -17.61 -2.48
CA GLU A 48 2.70 -17.26 -3.66
C GLU A 48 1.86 -16.41 -4.61
N ILE A 49 2.39 -15.26 -5.04
CA ILE A 49 1.77 -14.39 -6.03
C ILE A 49 2.74 -14.25 -7.19
N SER A 50 2.28 -14.51 -8.41
CA SER A 50 3.13 -14.44 -9.60
C SER A 50 3.14 -13.03 -10.17
N ALA A 51 4.32 -12.42 -10.25
CA ALA A 51 4.51 -11.20 -11.03
C ALA A 51 4.23 -11.47 -12.51
N THR A 52 3.46 -10.60 -13.15
CA THR A 52 3.06 -10.70 -14.56
C THR A 52 4.02 -9.95 -15.48
N THR A 53 4.78 -8.98 -14.96
CA THR A 53 5.74 -8.21 -15.74
C THR A 53 6.96 -7.81 -14.91
N SER A 54 8.03 -7.39 -15.58
CA SER A 54 9.25 -6.85 -14.97
C SER A 54 9.18 -5.32 -14.84
N PHE A 55 10.09 -4.71 -14.07
CA PHE A 55 10.25 -3.25 -14.05
C PHE A 55 10.59 -2.68 -15.44
N ALA A 56 11.35 -3.42 -16.26
CA ALA A 56 11.77 -2.96 -17.58
C ALA A 56 10.67 -3.09 -18.64
N ASP A 57 9.77 -4.07 -18.48
CA ASP A 57 8.72 -4.40 -19.45
C ASP A 57 7.33 -3.91 -19.03
N ALA A 58 7.18 -3.35 -17.83
CA ALA A 58 5.94 -2.77 -17.37
C ALA A 58 5.52 -1.62 -18.31
N PRO A 59 4.24 -1.53 -18.70
CA PRO A 59 3.77 -0.37 -19.44
C PRO A 59 3.85 0.88 -18.56
N ARG A 60 3.65 2.04 -19.17
CA ARG A 60 3.39 3.25 -18.39
C ARG A 60 2.16 3.03 -17.51
N LEU A 61 2.33 3.22 -16.20
CA LEU A 61 1.28 3.00 -15.21
C LEU A 61 0.57 4.31 -14.88
N ASP A 62 -0.76 4.28 -14.85
CA ASP A 62 -1.60 5.39 -14.39
C ASP A 62 -1.69 5.40 -12.87
N VAL A 63 -1.74 4.21 -12.25
CA VAL A 63 -1.78 4.03 -10.80
C VAL A 63 -0.73 3.02 -10.39
N VAL A 64 0.06 3.34 -9.36
CA VAL A 64 1.02 2.41 -8.74
C VAL A 64 0.63 2.16 -7.30
N VAL A 65 0.56 0.90 -6.89
CA VAL A 65 0.28 0.49 -5.50
C VAL A 65 1.49 -0.23 -4.93
N VAL A 66 2.04 0.33 -3.86
CA VAL A 66 3.18 -0.23 -3.11
C VAL A 66 2.65 -0.88 -1.81
N PRO A 67 2.59 -2.21 -1.72
CA PRO A 67 2.18 -2.87 -0.48
C PRO A 67 3.27 -2.73 0.59
N GLY A 68 2.92 -3.09 1.83
CA GLY A 68 3.87 -3.23 2.92
C GLY A 68 4.27 -4.68 3.17
N GLY A 69 4.62 -4.95 4.43
CA GLY A 69 5.05 -6.26 4.90
C GLY A 69 6.55 -6.34 5.24
N PRO A 70 6.99 -7.43 5.87
CA PRO A 70 8.35 -7.57 6.38
C PRO A 70 9.47 -7.43 5.34
N GLY A 71 9.19 -7.78 4.08
CA GLY A 71 10.14 -7.66 2.98
C GLY A 71 10.61 -6.23 2.72
N GLN A 72 9.79 -5.23 3.08
CA GLN A 72 10.09 -3.83 2.89
C GLN A 72 11.44 -3.42 3.49
N ALA A 73 11.82 -3.97 4.65
CA ALA A 73 13.07 -3.59 5.32
C ALA A 73 14.32 -3.89 4.47
N ALA A 74 14.35 -5.05 3.79
CA ALA A 74 15.44 -5.41 2.90
C ALA A 74 15.48 -4.54 1.62
N LEU A 75 14.32 -4.02 1.21
CA LEU A 75 14.15 -3.24 -0.01
C LEU A 75 14.51 -1.76 0.15
N MET A 76 14.72 -1.27 1.37
CA MET A 76 15.13 0.11 1.62
C MET A 76 16.48 0.49 0.99
N LYS A 77 17.29 -0.49 0.61
CA LYS A 77 18.58 -0.29 -0.07
C LYS A 77 18.57 -0.79 -1.53
N HIS A 78 17.42 -1.20 -2.06
CA HIS A 78 17.31 -1.80 -3.38
C HIS A 78 17.22 -0.73 -4.47
N ALA A 79 18.37 -0.24 -4.95
CA ALA A 79 18.46 0.89 -5.88
C ALA A 79 17.52 0.78 -7.09
N VAL A 80 17.51 -0.37 -7.78
CA VAL A 80 16.66 -0.59 -8.97
C VAL A 80 15.17 -0.41 -8.69
N LEU A 81 14.72 -0.77 -7.48
CA LEU A 81 13.31 -0.62 -7.10
C LEU A 81 13.01 0.85 -6.79
N LEU A 82 13.90 1.50 -6.05
CA LEU A 82 13.73 2.90 -5.68
C LEU A 82 13.76 3.81 -6.91
N ASP A 83 14.62 3.51 -7.89
CA ASP A 83 14.66 4.20 -9.18
C ASP A 83 13.39 3.94 -9.98
N TYR A 84 12.94 2.68 -10.08
CA TYR A 84 11.66 2.35 -10.72
C TYR A 84 10.48 3.13 -10.11
N LEU A 85 10.42 3.24 -8.78
CA LEU A 85 9.39 4.03 -8.09
C LEU A 85 9.46 5.53 -8.44
N ARG A 86 10.66 6.09 -8.58
CA ARG A 86 10.85 7.49 -9.01
C ARG A 86 10.38 7.68 -10.45
N ASP A 87 10.72 6.76 -11.33
CA ASP A 87 10.35 6.81 -12.75
C ASP A 87 8.83 6.72 -12.93
N CYS A 88 8.18 5.76 -12.25
CA CYS A 88 6.72 5.70 -12.20
C CYS A 88 6.11 7.01 -11.69
N ALA A 89 6.66 7.56 -10.61
CA ALA A 89 6.16 8.79 -10.02
C ALA A 89 6.26 10.00 -10.96
N GLN A 90 7.07 9.98 -12.02
CA GLN A 90 7.09 11.07 -13.00
C GLN A 90 5.81 11.14 -13.83
N THR A 91 5.15 10.00 -14.06
CA THR A 91 4.08 9.89 -15.07
C THR A 91 2.75 9.34 -14.56
N ALA A 92 2.75 8.65 -13.41
CA ALA A 92 1.56 8.12 -12.77
C ALA A 92 0.65 9.25 -12.25
N VAL A 93 -0.65 9.05 -12.42
CA VAL A 93 -1.71 9.90 -11.88
C VAL A 93 -1.84 9.70 -10.37
N TRP A 94 -1.65 8.46 -9.89
CA TRP A 94 -1.66 8.14 -8.47
C TRP A 94 -0.47 7.25 -8.06
N MET A 95 0.23 7.67 -7.02
CA MET A 95 1.22 6.87 -6.30
C MET A 95 0.62 6.47 -4.95
N ALA A 96 0.16 5.22 -4.84
CA ALA A 96 -0.47 4.68 -3.67
C ALA A 96 0.46 3.76 -2.86
N SER A 97 0.26 3.71 -1.55
CA SER A 97 0.89 2.69 -0.71
C SER A 97 0.01 2.25 0.44
N VAL A 98 0.19 1.01 0.87
CA VAL A 98 -0.50 0.44 2.03
C VAL A 98 0.53 0.07 3.09
N CYS A 99 0.20 0.27 4.37
CA CYS A 99 1.00 -0.19 5.49
C CYS A 99 2.44 0.38 5.40
N THR A 100 3.45 -0.47 5.55
CA THR A 100 4.87 -0.08 5.45
C THR A 100 5.34 0.25 4.04
N GLY A 101 4.51 0.10 3.00
CA GLY A 101 4.85 0.52 1.63
C GLY A 101 5.18 2.01 1.52
N ALA A 102 4.58 2.84 2.39
CA ALA A 102 4.90 4.27 2.50
C ALA A 102 6.38 4.52 2.81
N LEU A 103 7.06 3.61 3.53
CA LEU A 103 8.48 3.73 3.81
C LEU A 103 9.34 3.59 2.54
N LEU A 104 8.93 2.76 1.57
CA LEU A 104 9.62 2.65 0.27
C LEU A 104 9.44 3.93 -0.56
N LEU A 105 8.23 4.50 -0.56
CA LEU A 105 7.99 5.79 -1.20
C LEU A 105 8.81 6.91 -0.55
N ALA A 106 8.87 6.94 0.79
CA ALA A 106 9.69 7.90 1.53
C ALA A 106 11.20 7.72 1.24
N GLN A 107 11.68 6.48 1.20
CA GLN A 107 13.06 6.13 0.86
C GLN A 107 13.43 6.49 -0.58
N ALA A 108 12.48 6.38 -1.51
CA ALA A 108 12.63 6.87 -2.88
C ALA A 108 12.68 8.41 -2.96
N GLY A 109 12.43 9.11 -1.84
CA GLY A 109 12.43 10.57 -1.75
C GLY A 109 11.09 11.22 -2.12
N LEU A 110 10.03 10.43 -2.30
CA LEU A 110 8.77 10.89 -2.88
C LEU A 110 7.83 11.55 -1.87
N LEU A 111 8.00 11.28 -0.57
CA LEU A 111 7.11 11.75 0.49
C LEU A 111 7.69 12.88 1.36
N ARG A 112 8.92 13.34 1.13
CA ARG A 112 9.53 14.39 1.95
C ARG A 112 8.71 15.68 1.91
N GLY A 113 8.37 16.22 3.08
CA GLY A 113 7.56 17.44 3.23
C GLY A 113 6.07 17.25 2.96
N ARG A 114 5.61 16.02 2.71
CA ARG A 114 4.20 15.70 2.43
C ARG A 114 3.51 15.13 3.65
N ARG A 115 2.18 15.23 3.68
CA ARG A 115 1.35 14.50 4.64
C ARG A 115 1.15 13.06 4.17
N ALA A 116 1.38 12.10 5.06
CA ALA A 116 1.14 10.68 4.78
C ALA A 116 0.78 9.89 6.05
N THR A 117 0.38 8.64 5.86
CA THR A 117 0.20 7.66 6.94
C THR A 117 0.90 6.35 6.58
N THR A 118 1.03 5.45 7.55
CA THR A 118 1.62 4.11 7.39
C THR A 118 1.09 3.19 8.48
N HIS A 119 1.58 1.95 8.55
CA HIS A 119 1.29 1.07 9.67
C HIS A 119 1.61 1.73 11.00
N TRP A 120 0.74 1.57 12.00
CA TRP A 120 0.84 2.31 13.28
C TRP A 120 2.16 2.09 14.03
N LEU A 121 2.79 0.91 13.88
CA LEU A 121 4.14 0.61 14.42
C LEU A 121 5.29 1.30 13.67
N ALA A 122 5.07 1.77 12.44
CA ALA A 122 6.10 2.32 11.57
C ALA A 122 6.02 3.86 11.42
N ARG A 123 5.08 4.51 12.12
CA ARG A 123 4.85 5.95 12.00
C ARG A 123 6.07 6.78 12.42
N ASP A 124 6.72 6.39 13.51
CA ASP A 124 7.94 7.07 13.97
C ASP A 124 9.08 6.93 12.95
N THR A 125 9.23 5.74 12.35
CA THR A 125 10.20 5.51 11.27
C THR A 125 9.90 6.41 10.06
N LEU A 126 8.63 6.50 9.64
CA LEU A 126 8.24 7.34 8.51
C LEU A 126 8.53 8.83 8.77
N ARG A 127 8.35 9.32 10.00
CA ARG A 127 8.69 10.71 10.38
C ARG A 127 10.16 11.04 10.16
N THR A 128 11.06 10.07 10.31
CA THR A 128 12.51 10.30 10.12
C THR A 128 12.88 10.69 8.68
N PHE A 129 11.99 10.46 7.71
CA PHE A 129 12.16 10.90 6.32
C PHE A 129 11.71 12.35 6.06
N GLY A 130 11.31 13.09 7.10
CA GLY A 130 10.77 14.45 6.98
C GLY A 130 9.34 14.47 6.43
N VAL A 131 8.54 13.44 6.76
CA VAL A 131 7.14 13.29 6.37
C VAL A 131 6.25 13.80 7.51
N ASP A 132 5.18 14.53 7.19
CA ASP A 132 4.14 14.89 8.15
C ASP A 132 3.19 13.68 8.36
N VAL A 133 3.43 12.90 9.42
CA VAL A 133 2.77 11.61 9.62
C VAL A 133 1.53 11.73 10.51
N GLY A 134 0.36 11.53 9.89
CA GLY A 134 -0.95 11.53 10.53
C GLY A 134 -1.39 10.18 11.10
N ASP A 135 -2.45 10.23 11.91
CA ASP A 135 -3.12 9.08 12.50
C ASP A 135 -4.29 8.55 11.65
N ASP A 136 -4.50 9.15 10.49
CA ASP A 136 -5.58 8.86 9.55
C ASP A 136 -5.48 7.42 9.00
N ARG A 137 -6.64 6.85 8.67
CA ARG A 137 -6.73 5.52 8.05
C ARG A 137 -6.16 5.53 6.63
N TYR A 138 -6.35 6.63 5.92
CA TYR A 138 -5.69 6.95 4.67
C TYR A 138 -5.51 8.46 4.54
N VAL A 139 -4.55 8.89 3.73
CA VAL A 139 -4.21 10.29 3.46
C VAL A 139 -4.01 10.47 1.96
N PHE A 140 -4.57 11.56 1.43
CA PHE A 140 -4.30 12.07 0.09
C PHE A 140 -3.54 13.39 0.21
N ASP A 141 -2.37 13.48 -0.44
CA ASP A 141 -1.56 14.70 -0.60
C ASP A 141 -1.11 14.75 -2.07
N ASP A 142 -1.70 15.67 -2.85
CA ASP A 142 -1.49 15.74 -4.30
C ASP A 142 -1.81 14.37 -4.95
N LYS A 143 -0.87 13.78 -5.70
CA LYS A 143 -1.00 12.43 -6.30
C LYS A 143 -0.62 11.27 -5.37
N PHE A 144 -0.22 11.55 -4.12
CA PHE A 144 0.20 10.52 -3.18
C PHE A 144 -0.96 10.08 -2.28
N ALA A 145 -1.21 8.78 -2.28
CA ALA A 145 -2.35 8.16 -1.61
C ALA A 145 -1.84 7.07 -0.65
N THR A 146 -1.72 7.38 0.64
CA THR A 146 -1.12 6.46 1.62
C THR A 146 -2.18 5.91 2.57
N ALA A 147 -2.13 4.61 2.85
CA ALA A 147 -3.02 3.94 3.80
C ALA A 147 -2.26 3.41 5.01
N ALA A 148 -2.98 3.33 6.13
CA ALA A 148 -2.49 2.73 7.36
C ALA A 148 -2.32 1.20 7.22
N GLY A 149 -2.40 0.46 8.33
CA GLY A 149 -2.10 -0.97 8.33
C GLY A 149 -3.10 -1.82 7.54
N VAL A 150 -2.55 -2.66 6.67
CA VAL A 150 -3.15 -3.87 6.10
C VAL A 150 -4.53 -3.67 5.47
N SER A 151 -5.62 -3.83 6.24
CA SER A 151 -6.98 -3.71 5.72
C SER A 151 -7.34 -2.29 5.26
N ALA A 152 -6.58 -1.28 5.70
CA ALA A 152 -6.76 0.09 5.23
C ALA A 152 -6.58 0.26 3.71
N GLY A 153 -5.92 -0.71 3.04
CA GLY A 153 -5.81 -0.74 1.59
C GLY A 153 -7.15 -0.84 0.85
N LEU A 154 -8.15 -1.52 1.43
CA LEU A 154 -9.49 -1.62 0.86
C LEU A 154 -10.19 -0.26 0.82
N ASP A 155 -10.17 0.47 1.92
CA ASP A 155 -10.82 1.79 2.02
C ASP A 155 -10.11 2.85 1.17
N LEU A 156 -8.77 2.82 1.15
CA LEU A 156 -8.00 3.69 0.27
C LEU A 156 -8.36 3.42 -1.20
N ALA A 157 -8.44 2.15 -1.58
CA ALA A 157 -8.76 1.76 -2.94
C ALA A 157 -10.19 2.15 -3.34
N LEU A 158 -11.17 2.08 -2.42
CA LEU A 158 -12.53 2.56 -2.67
C LEU A 158 -12.55 4.08 -2.86
N GLU A 159 -11.82 4.84 -2.04
CA GLU A 159 -11.71 6.29 -2.22
C GLU A 159 -10.97 6.67 -3.51
N LEU A 160 -9.95 5.91 -3.91
CA LEU A 160 -9.30 6.06 -5.22
C LEU A 160 -10.26 5.75 -6.36
N ALA A 161 -11.03 4.66 -6.26
CA ALA A 161 -12.03 4.30 -7.26
C ALA A 161 -13.09 5.39 -7.40
N ARG A 162 -13.50 6.02 -6.28
CA ARG A 162 -14.42 7.16 -6.25
C ARG A 162 -13.84 8.40 -6.93
N ARG A 163 -12.55 8.68 -6.73
CA ARG A 163 -11.84 9.80 -7.38
C ARG A 163 -11.63 9.59 -8.88
N ILE A 164 -11.46 8.34 -9.30
CA ILE A 164 -11.17 7.98 -10.70
C ILE A 164 -12.47 7.81 -11.51
N GLY A 165 -13.40 6.99 -11.01
CA GLY A 165 -14.63 6.62 -11.71
C GLY A 165 -15.89 7.34 -11.24
N GLY A 166 -15.80 8.17 -10.19
CA GLY A 166 -16.94 8.86 -9.60
C GLY A 166 -17.70 8.02 -8.56
N GLU A 167 -18.65 8.68 -7.89
CA GLU A 167 -19.42 8.14 -6.77
C GLU A 167 -20.15 6.84 -7.11
N GLN A 168 -20.87 6.82 -8.25
CA GLN A 168 -21.68 5.67 -8.65
C GLN A 168 -20.82 4.42 -8.92
N VAL A 169 -19.65 4.58 -9.54
CA VAL A 169 -18.72 3.47 -9.80
C VAL A 169 -18.19 2.90 -8.49
N ALA A 170 -17.78 3.76 -7.55
CA ALA A 170 -17.29 3.30 -6.25
C ALA A 170 -18.38 2.58 -5.43
N GLN A 171 -19.62 3.10 -5.43
CA GLN A 171 -20.75 2.43 -4.77
C GLN A 171 -21.07 1.08 -5.41
N ALA A 172 -21.05 1.00 -6.74
CA ALA A 172 -21.25 -0.26 -7.45
C ALA A 172 -20.16 -1.28 -7.10
N ILE A 173 -18.89 -0.88 -7.09
CA ILE A 173 -17.78 -1.75 -6.68
C ILE A 173 -17.95 -2.20 -5.24
N GLN A 174 -18.23 -1.28 -4.31
CA GLN A 174 -18.43 -1.59 -2.90
C GLN A 174 -19.55 -2.63 -2.70
N LEU A 175 -20.67 -2.48 -3.41
CA LEU A 175 -21.80 -3.40 -3.35
C LEU A 175 -21.47 -4.77 -4.00
N GLN A 176 -20.76 -4.78 -5.14
CA GLN A 176 -20.36 -6.01 -5.83
C GLN A 176 -19.46 -6.92 -4.99
N ILE A 177 -18.61 -6.33 -4.15
CA ILE A 177 -17.73 -7.08 -3.25
C ILE A 177 -18.30 -7.21 -1.83
N GLU A 178 -19.54 -6.72 -1.62
CA GLU A 178 -20.22 -6.71 -0.33
C GLU A 178 -19.35 -6.16 0.82
N TYR A 179 -18.67 -5.05 0.57
CA TYR A 179 -17.80 -4.43 1.57
C TYR A 179 -18.62 -3.65 2.62
N ASP A 180 -19.23 -4.41 3.53
CA ASP A 180 -19.94 -3.98 4.75
C ASP A 180 -19.28 -4.63 5.98
N PRO A 181 -18.10 -4.13 6.42
CA PRO A 181 -17.34 -4.80 7.46
C PRO A 181 -18.03 -4.71 8.83
N GLN A 182 -18.20 -5.86 9.49
CA GLN A 182 -18.68 -5.96 10.89
C GLN A 182 -17.63 -6.64 11.79
N PRO A 183 -16.54 -5.95 12.18
CA PRO A 183 -15.49 -6.57 12.99
C PRO A 183 -16.02 -7.03 14.36
N PRO A 184 -15.74 -8.28 14.79
CA PRO A 184 -16.24 -8.80 16.07
C PRO A 184 -15.53 -8.20 17.30
N LEU A 185 -14.46 -7.43 17.09
CA LEU A 185 -13.61 -6.85 18.14
C LEU A 185 -13.31 -5.38 17.85
N ARG A 186 -13.16 -4.57 18.91
CA ARG A 186 -12.80 -3.14 18.81
C ARG A 186 -11.31 -2.86 19.03
N ALA A 187 -10.44 -3.74 18.54
CA ALA A 187 -8.98 -3.66 18.75
C ALA A 187 -8.18 -3.29 17.48
N GLY A 188 -8.85 -2.82 16.41
CA GLY A 188 -8.19 -2.50 15.13
C GLY A 188 -7.37 -1.20 15.11
N SER A 189 -7.35 -0.43 16.21
CA SER A 189 -6.61 0.83 16.32
C SER A 189 -5.95 0.95 17.70
N PRO A 190 -4.74 1.51 17.81
CA PRO A 190 -4.13 1.85 19.10
C PRO A 190 -4.97 2.79 19.96
N ARG A 191 -5.94 3.52 19.36
CA ARG A 191 -6.85 4.41 20.09
C ARG A 191 -8.00 3.67 20.79
N THR A 192 -8.35 2.47 20.32
CA THR A 192 -9.51 1.71 20.82
C THR A 192 -9.12 0.38 21.48
N ALA A 193 -7.94 -0.14 21.17
CA ALA A 193 -7.41 -1.36 21.79
C ALA A 193 -6.98 -1.12 23.26
N PRO A 194 -6.97 -2.16 24.11
CA PRO A 194 -6.42 -2.07 25.46
C PRO A 194 -4.96 -1.58 25.45
N GLY A 195 -4.61 -0.66 26.35
CA GLY A 195 -3.28 -0.03 26.37
C GLY A 195 -2.14 -1.02 26.55
N GLU A 196 -2.32 -2.03 27.40
CA GLU A 196 -1.34 -3.11 27.62
C GLU A 196 -1.05 -3.91 26.34
N LEU A 197 -2.09 -4.16 25.52
CA LEU A 197 -1.96 -4.86 24.25
C LEU A 197 -1.16 -4.01 23.26
N VAL A 198 -1.46 -2.72 23.17
CA VAL A 198 -0.72 -1.78 22.32
C VAL A 198 0.76 -1.75 22.72
N GLU A 199 1.06 -1.66 24.01
CA GLU A 199 2.43 -1.59 24.49
C GLU A 199 3.19 -2.90 24.27
N SER A 200 2.57 -4.05 24.53
CA SER A 200 3.13 -5.37 24.23
C SER A 200 3.53 -5.52 22.76
N LEU A 201 2.66 -5.07 21.84
CA LEU A 201 2.94 -5.13 20.40
C LEU A 201 4.05 -4.15 19.98
N ARG A 202 4.15 -2.96 20.60
CA ARG A 202 5.28 -2.04 20.37
C ARG A 202 6.60 -2.65 20.82
N GLN A 203 6.64 -3.26 22.00
CA GLN A 203 7.85 -3.91 22.52
C GLN A 203 8.30 -5.05 21.62
N ARG A 204 7.36 -5.89 21.18
CA ARG A 204 7.64 -6.93 20.18
C ARG A 204 8.23 -6.33 18.91
N ALA A 205 7.63 -5.28 18.36
CA ALA A 205 8.13 -4.66 17.13
C ALA A 205 9.57 -4.15 17.25
N ARG A 206 9.94 -3.55 18.39
CA ARG A 206 11.31 -3.08 18.66
C ARG A 206 12.32 -4.22 18.81
N ALA A 207 11.88 -5.40 19.25
CA ALA A 207 12.77 -6.56 19.40
C ALA A 207 13.13 -7.24 18.06
N TYR A 208 12.38 -6.96 16.98
CA TYR A 208 12.57 -7.56 15.66
C TYR A 208 13.05 -6.58 14.57
N GLY A 209 13.14 -5.28 14.88
CA GLY A 209 13.62 -4.23 13.97
C GLY A 209 15.05 -3.80 14.29
#